data_AF-A0A094JH73-F1
#
_entry.id   AF-A0A094JH73-F1
#
_cell.length_a   1.000
_cell.length_b   1.000
_cell.length_c   1.000
_cell.angle_alpha   90.00
_cell.angle_beta   90.00
_cell.angle_gamma   90.00
#
_symmetry.space_group_name_H-M   'P 1'
#
loop_
_entity.id
_entity.type
_entity.pdbx_description
1 polymer ?
#
loop_
_entity_poly.entity_id
_entity_poly.type
_entity_poly.pdbx_seq_one_letter_code
_entity_poly.pdbx_strand_id
1 'polypeptide(L)'
;MSEQTTEYREQAYAAAVNICATVLPMDKLPQGLREAYDSLFDELLADRTATFEEAWLGLPASATKLMSKAHFHGFFIAAAWLQLSMVGQQLAEKQADSEQEISQQDTDGIYARIAKDALRESIRKLKKARTDRRLLNSMREVIGLTA
;
A
#
# COMPACT_ATOMS: atom_id res chain seq x y z
N MET A 1 18.28 10.71 7.53
CA MET A 1 17.17 10.18 6.73
C MET A 1 17.65 10.15 5.30
N SER A 2 17.86 8.98 4.70
CA SER A 2 18.28 8.94 3.29
C SER A 2 17.05 9.21 2.42
N GLU A 3 17.09 10.25 1.61
CA GLU A 3 16.18 10.37 0.49
C GLU A 3 16.22 9.07 -0.30
N GLN A 4 15.06 8.44 -0.52
CA GLN A 4 14.99 7.25 -1.36
C GLN A 4 15.48 7.65 -2.75
N THR A 5 16.28 6.80 -3.40
CA THR A 5 16.77 7.10 -4.74
C THR A 5 15.60 7.25 -5.70
N THR A 6 15.76 8.05 -6.76
CA THR A 6 14.74 8.20 -7.81
C THR A 6 14.29 6.84 -8.34
N GLU A 7 15.24 5.94 -8.57
CA GLU A 7 14.97 4.56 -9.00
C GLU A 7 14.11 3.78 -7.98
N TYR A 8 14.37 3.91 -6.68
CA TYR A 8 13.55 3.27 -5.64
C TYR A 8 12.10 3.76 -5.71
N ARG A 9 11.93 5.09 -5.80
CA ARG A 9 10.60 5.71 -5.89
C ARG A 9 9.85 5.25 -7.13
N GLU A 10 10.50 5.26 -8.29
CA GLU A 10 9.91 4.82 -9.56
C GLU A 10 9.47 3.35 -9.51
N GLN A 11 10.30 2.46 -8.98
CA GLN A 11 9.95 1.05 -8.82
C GLN A 11 8.76 0.86 -7.86
N ALA A 12 8.78 1.53 -6.72
CA ALA A 12 7.68 1.46 -5.75
C ALA A 12 6.38 2.03 -6.33
N TYR A 13 6.46 3.13 -7.09
CA TYR A 13 5.30 3.75 -7.74
C TYR A 13 4.71 2.85 -8.81
N ALA A 14 5.55 2.33 -9.71
CA ALA A 14 5.12 1.42 -10.76
C ALA A 14 4.45 0.17 -10.16
N ALA A 15 5.06 -0.43 -9.13
CA ALA A 15 4.48 -1.55 -8.40
C ALA A 15 3.10 -1.21 -7.81
N ALA A 16 2.98 -0.06 -7.14
CA ALA A 16 1.74 0.34 -6.50
C ALA A 16 0.63 0.61 -7.52
N VAL A 17 0.93 1.36 -8.59
CA VAL A 17 -0.03 1.69 -9.66
C VAL A 17 -0.47 0.42 -10.39
N ASN A 18 0.44 -0.50 -10.70
CA ASN A 18 0.09 -1.76 -11.38
C ASN A 18 -0.91 -2.58 -10.56
N ILE A 19 -0.71 -2.69 -9.24
CA ILE A 19 -1.64 -3.39 -8.36
C ILE A 19 -2.99 -2.68 -8.34
N CYS A 20 -3.02 -1.37 -8.13
CA CYS A 20 -4.26 -0.61 -8.12
C CYS A 20 -5.01 -0.71 -9.45
N ALA A 21 -4.28 -0.72 -10.58
CA ALA A 21 -4.84 -0.89 -11.93
C ALA A 21 -5.61 -2.21 -12.13
N THR A 22 -5.33 -3.24 -11.32
CA THR A 22 -6.08 -4.52 -11.39
C THR A 22 -7.52 -4.42 -10.91
N VAL A 23 -7.85 -3.39 -10.13
CA VAL A 23 -9.19 -3.22 -9.53
C VAL A 23 -9.82 -1.85 -9.81
N LEU A 24 -9.03 -0.84 -10.16
CA LEU A 24 -9.52 0.47 -10.58
C LEU A 24 -8.71 1.06 -11.74
N PRO A 25 -9.33 1.75 -12.73
CA PRO A 25 -8.59 2.39 -13.81
C PRO A 25 -7.87 3.64 -13.30
N MET A 26 -6.61 3.48 -12.90
CA MET A 26 -5.77 4.55 -12.31
C MET A 26 -5.58 5.76 -13.25
N ASP A 27 -5.63 5.52 -14.56
CA ASP A 27 -5.56 6.53 -15.63
C ASP A 27 -6.84 7.38 -15.73
N LYS A 28 -7.95 6.90 -15.17
CA LYS A 28 -9.27 7.55 -15.23
C LYS A 28 -9.74 8.05 -13.87
N LEU A 29 -8.86 8.08 -12.87
CA LEU A 29 -9.19 8.63 -11.57
C LEU A 29 -9.52 10.12 -11.69
N PRO A 30 -10.61 10.59 -11.05
CA PRO A 30 -10.85 12.01 -10.86
C PRO A 30 -9.64 12.68 -10.18
N GLN A 31 -9.37 13.93 -10.52
CA GLN A 31 -8.19 14.66 -10.04
C GLN A 31 -8.03 14.60 -8.52
N GLY A 32 -9.10 14.83 -7.75
CA GLY A 32 -9.02 14.78 -6.28
C GLY A 32 -8.65 13.41 -5.73
N LEU A 33 -9.11 12.32 -6.35
CA LEU A 33 -8.72 10.96 -5.94
C LEU A 33 -7.28 10.64 -6.34
N ARG A 34 -6.83 11.18 -7.48
CA ARG A 34 -5.43 11.05 -7.90
C ARG A 34 -4.48 11.78 -6.94
N GLU A 35 -4.81 13.00 -6.56
CA GLU A 35 -4.03 13.79 -5.59
C GLU A 35 -3.99 13.12 -4.21
N ALA A 36 -5.11 12.54 -3.76
CA ALA A 36 -5.16 11.78 -2.51
C ALA A 36 -4.28 10.52 -2.56
N TYR A 37 -4.28 9.79 -3.69
CA TYR A 37 -3.39 8.65 -3.90
C TYR A 37 -1.92 9.05 -3.89
N ASP A 38 -1.55 10.09 -4.65
CA ASP A 38 -0.15 10.54 -4.75
C ASP A 38 0.35 11.05 -3.38
N SER A 39 -0.50 11.72 -2.60
CA SER A 39 -0.19 12.16 -1.23
C SER A 39 0.06 10.99 -0.28
N LEU A 40 -0.82 9.97 -0.30
CA LEU A 40 -0.63 8.75 0.50
C LEU A 40 0.65 8.03 0.09
N PHE A 41 0.90 7.94 -1.22
CA PHE A 41 2.09 7.28 -1.74
C PHE A 41 3.35 7.96 -1.20
N ASP A 42 3.44 9.29 -1.29
CA ASP A 42 4.61 10.03 -0.80
C ASP A 42 4.75 9.94 0.72
N GLU A 43 3.65 9.95 1.48
CA GLU A 43 3.67 9.81 2.94
C GLU A 43 4.21 8.45 3.38
N LEU A 44 3.65 7.36 2.82
CA LEU A 44 4.06 6.00 3.17
C LEU A 44 5.47 5.70 2.65
N LEU A 45 5.82 6.17 1.46
CA LEU A 45 7.16 5.99 0.89
C LEU A 45 8.24 6.71 1.72
N ALA A 46 7.93 7.90 2.23
CA ALA A 46 8.82 8.66 3.09
C ALA A 46 9.12 7.94 4.42
N ASP A 47 8.19 7.08 4.86
CA ASP A 47 8.34 6.21 6.03
C ASP A 47 8.95 6.94 7.24
N ARG A 48 8.39 8.11 7.58
CA ARG A 48 9.00 9.02 8.58
C ARG A 48 9.11 8.41 9.98
N THR A 49 8.24 7.46 10.28
CA THR A 49 8.23 6.68 11.53
C THR A 49 9.00 5.37 11.43
N ALA A 50 9.73 5.13 10.33
CA ALA A 50 10.51 3.93 10.04
C ALA A 50 9.72 2.62 10.16
N THR A 51 8.39 2.68 10.04
CA THR A 51 7.50 1.55 10.29
C THR A 51 7.64 0.49 9.21
N PHE A 52 7.78 0.89 7.94
CA PHE A 52 8.07 -0.03 6.86
C PHE A 52 9.51 -0.55 6.94
N GLU A 53 10.48 0.32 7.23
CA GLU A 53 11.90 -0.04 7.38
C GLU A 53 12.09 -1.13 8.44
N GLU A 54 11.59 -0.92 9.64
CA GLU A 54 11.69 -1.87 10.75
C GLU A 54 11.01 -3.20 10.41
N ALA A 55 9.84 -3.14 9.78
CA ALA A 55 9.14 -4.33 9.32
C ALA A 55 9.94 -5.11 8.26
N TRP A 56 10.56 -4.41 7.32
CA TRP A 56 11.39 -5.01 6.28
C TRP A 56 12.65 -5.66 6.86
N LEU A 57 13.37 -4.96 7.74
CA LEU A 57 14.55 -5.49 8.42
C LEU A 57 14.22 -6.70 9.32
N GLY A 58 13.01 -6.75 9.87
CA GLY A 58 12.50 -7.88 10.65
C GLY A 58 12.08 -9.11 9.81
N LEU A 59 12.13 -9.04 8.48
CA LEU A 59 11.82 -10.18 7.62
C LEU A 59 12.98 -11.18 7.57
N PRO A 60 12.68 -12.49 7.51
CA PRO A 60 13.71 -13.50 7.27
C PRO A 60 14.29 -13.34 5.86
N ALA A 61 15.58 -13.65 5.69
CA ALA A 61 16.27 -13.57 4.41
C ALA A 61 15.59 -14.35 3.27
N SER A 62 14.86 -15.42 3.59
CA SER A 62 14.07 -16.19 2.61
C SER A 62 12.88 -15.41 2.05
N ALA A 63 12.33 -14.42 2.78
CA ALA A 63 11.25 -13.56 2.30
C ALA A 63 11.80 -12.38 1.49
N THR A 64 12.86 -11.72 1.96
CA THR A 64 13.45 -10.55 1.28
C THR A 64 14.11 -10.88 -0.05
N LYS A 65 14.43 -12.17 -0.30
CA LYS A 65 14.91 -12.65 -1.61
C LYS A 65 13.82 -12.81 -2.67
N LEU A 66 12.54 -12.75 -2.30
CA LEU A 66 11.43 -12.99 -3.24
C LEU A 66 11.19 -11.81 -4.20
N MET A 67 11.48 -10.58 -3.75
CA MET A 67 11.36 -9.34 -4.52
C MET A 67 12.20 -8.23 -3.88
N SER A 68 12.50 -7.17 -4.63
CA SER A 68 13.22 -6.02 -4.08
C SER A 68 12.38 -5.29 -3.04
N LYS A 69 13.07 -4.55 -2.15
CA LYS A 69 12.43 -3.72 -1.13
C LYS A 69 11.46 -2.70 -1.74
N ALA A 70 11.85 -2.06 -2.84
CA ALA A 70 11.02 -1.08 -3.55
C ALA A 70 9.69 -1.70 -4.05
N HIS A 71 9.75 -2.86 -4.70
CA HIS A 71 8.55 -3.57 -5.15
C HIS A 71 7.64 -3.96 -3.99
N PHE A 72 8.21 -4.43 -2.88
CA PHE A 72 7.42 -4.77 -1.70
C PHE A 72 6.83 -3.53 -1.00
N HIS A 73 7.55 -2.40 -0.99
CA HIS A 73 7.03 -1.13 -0.49
C HIS A 73 5.82 -0.68 -1.33
N GLY A 74 5.93 -0.72 -2.66
CA GLY A 74 4.80 -0.45 -3.56
C GLY A 74 3.62 -1.40 -3.35
N PHE A 75 3.88 -2.68 -3.11
CA PHE A 75 2.84 -3.66 -2.77
C PHE A 75 2.09 -3.30 -1.49
N PHE A 76 2.81 -2.90 -0.45
CA PHE A 76 2.21 -2.41 0.79
C PHE A 76 1.39 -1.13 0.56
N ILE A 77 1.92 -0.15 -0.16
CA ILE A 77 1.23 1.13 -0.42
C ILE A 77 -0.08 0.90 -1.19
N ALA A 78 -0.06 0.05 -2.23
CA ALA A 78 -1.29 -0.31 -2.94
C ALA A 78 -2.30 -1.00 -2.02
N ALA A 79 -1.86 -1.92 -1.16
CA ALA A 79 -2.76 -2.56 -0.19
C ALA A 79 -3.39 -1.54 0.77
N ALA A 80 -2.62 -0.55 1.24
CA ALA A 80 -3.11 0.52 2.10
C ALA A 80 -4.13 1.39 1.36
N TRP A 81 -3.84 1.84 0.14
CA TRP A 81 -4.76 2.63 -0.68
C TRP A 81 -6.10 1.92 -0.92
N LEU A 82 -6.07 0.64 -1.28
CA LEU A 82 -7.28 -0.13 -1.56
C LEU A 82 -8.13 -0.30 -0.29
N GLN A 83 -7.51 -0.53 0.86
CA GLN A 83 -8.22 -0.59 2.14
C GLN A 83 -8.81 0.76 2.54
N LEU A 84 -8.05 1.84 2.36
CA LEU A 84 -8.51 3.21 2.63
C LEU A 84 -9.68 3.60 1.73
N SER A 85 -9.63 3.23 0.45
CA SER A 85 -10.69 3.53 -0.50
C SER A 85 -12.00 2.85 -0.11
N MET A 86 -11.94 1.57 0.31
CA MET A 86 -13.12 0.84 0.79
C MET A 86 -13.70 1.45 2.07
N VAL A 87 -12.85 1.80 3.04
CA VAL A 87 -13.31 2.40 4.29
C VAL A 87 -13.84 3.81 4.06
N GLY A 88 -13.19 4.62 3.22
CA GLY A 88 -13.66 5.95 2.86
C GLY A 88 -15.05 5.94 2.22
N GLN A 89 -15.33 4.98 1.34
CA GLN A 89 -16.67 4.77 0.78
C GLN A 89 -17.70 4.43 1.87
N GLN A 90 -17.37 3.49 2.77
CA GLN A 90 -18.25 3.11 3.88
C GLN A 90 -18.51 4.26 4.87
N LEU A 91 -17.51 5.12 5.11
CA LEU A 91 -17.67 6.29 5.95
C LEU A 91 -18.54 7.35 5.27
N ALA A 92 -18.34 7.59 3.98
CA ALA A 92 -19.18 8.51 3.21
C ALA A 92 -20.64 8.06 3.14
N GLU A 93 -20.89 6.76 2.95
CA GLU A 93 -22.23 6.16 3.01
C GLU A 93 -22.86 6.36 4.40
N LYS A 94 -22.11 6.09 5.48
CA LYS A 94 -22.60 6.30 6.85
C LYS A 94 -22.84 7.76 7.21
N GLN A 95 -22.06 8.70 6.68
CA GLN A 95 -22.30 10.14 6.87
C GLN A 95 -23.51 10.63 6.09
N ALA A 96 -23.81 10.04 4.92
CA ALA A 96 -25.03 10.34 4.20
C ALA A 96 -26.28 9.82 4.95
N ASP A 97 -26.14 8.69 5.65
CA ASP A 97 -27.22 8.04 6.40
C ASP A 97 -27.34 8.51 7.87
N SER A 98 -26.35 9.26 8.41
CA SER A 98 -26.34 9.73 9.79
C SER A 98 -26.06 11.23 9.89
N GLU A 99 -26.78 11.94 10.76
CA GLU A 99 -26.54 13.37 11.07
C GLU A 99 -25.26 13.59 11.91
N GLN A 100 -24.36 12.60 12.01
CA GLN A 100 -23.14 12.68 12.82
C GLN A 100 -21.92 13.09 11.99
N GLU A 101 -21.33 14.24 12.34
CA GLU A 101 -20.03 14.66 11.80
C GLU A 101 -18.91 13.75 12.31
N ILE A 102 -18.10 13.20 11.40
CA ILE A 102 -16.88 12.46 11.75
C ILE A 102 -15.76 13.49 11.90
N SER A 103 -15.09 13.51 13.06
CA SER A 103 -14.01 14.46 13.29
C SER A 103 -12.75 14.10 12.49
N GLN A 104 -11.91 15.10 12.16
CA GLN A 104 -10.60 14.86 11.52
C GLN A 104 -9.72 13.92 12.35
N GLN A 105 -9.75 14.05 13.68
CA GLN A 105 -8.97 13.20 14.59
C GLN A 105 -9.39 11.72 14.52
N ASP A 106 -10.69 11.45 14.40
CA ASP A 106 -11.19 10.08 14.19
C ASP A 106 -10.73 9.52 12.85
N THR A 107 -10.69 10.38 11.83
CA THR A 107 -10.27 10.02 10.48
C THR A 107 -8.77 9.68 10.46
N ASP A 108 -7.91 10.51 11.07
CA ASP A 108 -6.46 10.28 11.19
C ASP A 108 -6.15 8.96 11.93
N GLY A 109 -6.90 8.66 13.00
CA GLY A 109 -6.78 7.40 13.74
C GLY A 109 -7.16 6.18 12.88
N ILE A 110 -8.17 6.32 12.03
CA ILE A 110 -8.59 5.29 11.07
C ILE A 110 -7.50 5.08 10.01
N TYR A 111 -6.94 6.16 9.45
CA TYR A 111 -5.85 6.09 8.47
C TYR A 111 -4.64 5.33 9.00
N ALA A 112 -4.14 5.72 10.18
CA ALA A 112 -2.98 5.09 10.79
C ALA A 112 -3.21 3.59 11.07
N ARG A 113 -4.42 3.23 11.50
CA ARG A 113 -4.80 1.82 11.73
C ARG A 113 -4.80 1.03 10.43
N ILE A 114 -5.37 1.58 9.36
CA ILE A 114 -5.44 0.90 8.05
C ILE A 114 -4.05 0.70 7.46
N ALA A 115 -3.17 1.71 7.51
CA ALA A 115 -1.79 1.55 7.07
C ALA A 115 -1.07 0.41 7.83
N LYS A 116 -1.26 0.34 9.16
CA LYS A 116 -0.68 -0.73 9.99
C LYS A 116 -1.23 -2.12 9.63
N ASP A 117 -2.54 -2.23 9.44
CA ASP A 117 -3.20 -3.49 9.09
C ASP A 117 -2.80 -3.95 7.66
N ALA A 118 -2.71 -3.02 6.71
CA ALA A 118 -2.21 -3.27 5.36
C ALA A 118 -0.77 -3.78 5.36
N LEU A 119 0.12 -3.15 6.16
CA LEU A 119 1.51 -3.58 6.29
C LEU A 119 1.59 -4.99 6.89
N ARG A 120 0.84 -5.24 7.96
CA ARG A 120 0.80 -6.55 8.63
C ARG A 120 0.37 -7.66 7.66
N GLU A 121 -0.68 -7.44 6.89
CA GLU A 121 -1.17 -8.42 5.92
C GLU A 121 -0.20 -8.59 4.74
N SER A 122 0.42 -7.51 4.28
CA SER A 122 1.44 -7.56 3.23
C SER A 122 2.64 -8.41 3.64
N ILE A 123 3.13 -8.24 4.88
CA ILE A 123 4.18 -9.08 5.47
C ILE A 123 3.72 -10.54 5.56
N ARG A 124 2.48 -10.79 5.97
CA ARG A 124 1.93 -12.15 6.05
C ARG A 124 1.92 -12.83 4.67
N LYS A 125 1.47 -12.11 3.63
CA LYS A 125 1.48 -12.58 2.24
C LYS A 125 2.89 -12.89 1.76
N LEU A 126 3.86 -12.00 1.97
CA LEU A 126 5.25 -12.23 1.59
C LEU A 126 5.86 -13.44 2.33
N LYS A 127 5.59 -13.58 3.63
CA LYS A 127 6.05 -14.73 4.42
C LYS A 127 5.43 -16.04 3.92
N LYS A 128 4.17 -16.04 3.48
CA LYS A 128 3.49 -17.21 2.92
C LYS A 128 4.01 -17.56 1.52
N ALA A 129 4.33 -16.55 0.71
CA ALA A 129 4.84 -16.72 -0.66
C ALA A 129 6.18 -17.48 -0.71
N ARG A 130 6.93 -17.57 0.40
CA ARG A 130 8.15 -18.40 0.51
C ARG A 130 7.92 -19.87 0.21
N THR A 131 6.73 -20.39 0.51
CA THR A 131 6.36 -21.80 0.35
C THR A 131 5.14 -22.00 -0.54
N ASP A 132 4.48 -20.92 -0.96
CA ASP A 132 3.30 -20.94 -1.81
C ASP A 132 3.63 -20.29 -3.17
N ARG A 133 3.98 -21.13 -4.13
CA ARG A 133 4.40 -20.69 -5.47
C ARG A 133 3.27 -19.99 -6.23
N ARG A 134 2.02 -20.40 -6.01
CA ARG A 134 0.86 -19.74 -6.62
C ARG A 134 0.73 -18.32 -6.09
N LEU A 135 0.83 -18.14 -4.78
CA LEU A 135 0.81 -16.81 -4.17
C LEU A 135 1.98 -15.94 -4.65
N LEU A 136 3.19 -16.49 -4.70
CA LEU A 136 4.36 -15.76 -5.21
C LEU A 136 4.15 -15.29 -6.65
N ASN A 137 3.67 -16.18 -7.53
CA ASN A 137 3.40 -15.84 -8.92
C ASN A 137 2.35 -14.74 -9.02
N SER A 138 1.24 -14.86 -8.28
CA SER A 138 0.21 -13.83 -8.25
C SER A 138 0.75 -12.49 -7.74
N MET A 139 1.57 -12.47 -6.69
CA MET A 139 2.20 -11.24 -6.19
C MET A 139 3.10 -10.59 -7.25
N ARG A 140 3.90 -11.40 -7.96
CA ARG A 140 4.79 -10.91 -9.01
C ARG A 140 4.01 -10.37 -10.21
N GLU A 141 2.97 -11.08 -10.63
CA GLU A 141 2.09 -10.69 -11.72
C GLU A 141 1.43 -9.33 -11.46
N VAL A 142 0.80 -9.13 -10.30
CA VAL A 142 0.10 -7.87 -9.99
C VAL A 142 1.05 -6.67 -9.82
N ILE A 143 2.32 -6.91 -9.45
CA ILE A 143 3.34 -5.86 -9.38
C ILE A 143 3.88 -5.50 -10.78
N GLY A 144 3.67 -6.34 -11.80
CA GLY A 144 4.25 -6.19 -13.13
C GLY A 144 5.61 -6.88 -13.32
N LEU A 145 5.97 -7.81 -12.42
CA LEU A 145 7.16 -8.67 -12.51
C LEU A 145 6.81 -10.00 -13.17
N THR A 146 6.34 -10.00 -14.42
CA THR A 146 6.20 -11.26 -15.16
C THR A 146 7.58 -11.88 -15.45
N ALA A 147 7.62 -13.21 -15.43
CA ALA A 147 8.82 -14.01 -15.65
C ALA A 147 9.36 -13.88 -17.08
#